data_AF-A0A6A3P259-F1
#
_entry.id   AF-A0A6A3P259-F1
#
_cell.length_a   1.000
_cell.length_b   1.000
_cell.length_c   1.000
_cell.angle_alpha   90.00
_cell.angle_beta   90.00
_cell.angle_gamma   90.00
#
_symmetry.space_group_name_H-M   'P 1'
#
loop_
_entity.id
_entity.type
_entity.pdbx_description
1 polymer ?
#
loop_
_entity_poly.entity_id
_entity_poly.type
_entity_poly.pdbx_seq_one_letter_code
_entity_poly.pdbx_strand_id
1 'polypeptide(L)'
;MASTSSKKKPCYGQAPFSLEATDLAMANEMGLLRSSVAVRQCDPHIEDFGVAYANRDNVGVEYYTSQKDIQLRCKGFAQACGFQLKVQHYSCKREGSGNAKYVCKRLNGQHFFDKNVPDEDIECPFSFNVCGFEGFWKVSRVNFCHNHIKQVGFSSRAQ
;
A
#
# COMPACT_ATOMS: atom_id res chain seq x y z
N MET A 1 -29.55 8.75 -13.84
CA MET A 1 -29.26 9.24 -12.48
C MET A 1 -27.88 8.72 -12.09
N ALA A 2 -26.86 9.58 -12.12
CA ALA A 2 -25.52 9.20 -11.67
C ALA A 2 -25.53 9.19 -10.15
N SER A 3 -25.30 8.04 -9.52
CA SER A 3 -25.13 7.98 -8.07
C SER A 3 -23.81 8.70 -7.72
N THR A 4 -23.93 9.88 -7.18
CA THR A 4 -22.84 10.58 -6.49
C THR A 4 -22.57 9.81 -5.19
N SER A 5 -21.84 8.71 -5.29
CA SER A 5 -21.25 8.08 -4.11
C SER A 5 -20.21 9.06 -3.56
N SER A 6 -20.63 9.87 -2.59
CA SER A 6 -19.71 10.58 -1.70
C SER A 6 -18.81 9.52 -1.08
N LYS A 7 -17.57 9.42 -1.54
CA LYS A 7 -16.61 8.45 -1.01
C LYS A 7 -16.47 8.72 0.50
N LYS A 8 -16.98 7.82 1.35
CA LYS A 8 -16.81 7.89 2.81
C LYS A 8 -15.31 8.07 3.07
N LYS A 9 -14.94 9.09 3.85
CA LYS A 9 -13.53 9.33 4.21
C LYS A 9 -13.04 8.08 4.97
N PRO A 10 -11.88 7.50 4.61
CA PRO A 10 -11.34 6.36 5.35
C PRO A 10 -11.15 6.74 6.83
N CYS A 11 -11.54 5.85 7.73
CA CYS A 11 -11.26 5.99 9.15
C CYS A 11 -10.06 5.12 9.51
N TYR A 12 -8.97 5.72 10.00
CA TYR A 12 -7.75 4.99 10.37
C TYR A 12 -7.59 4.81 11.89
N GLY A 13 -8.60 5.23 12.67
CA GLY A 13 -8.49 5.34 14.12
C GLY A 13 -7.62 6.52 14.57
N GLN A 14 -7.34 6.55 15.86
CA GLN A 14 -6.50 7.53 16.56
C GLN A 14 -5.21 6.92 17.10
N ALA A 15 -5.08 5.58 17.07
CA ALA A 15 -3.86 4.92 17.49
C ALA A 15 -2.69 5.30 16.57
N PRO A 16 -1.46 5.44 17.10
CA PRO A 16 -0.27 5.72 16.28
C PRO A 16 -0.08 4.68 15.19
N PHE A 17 0.37 5.14 14.02
CA PHE A 17 0.75 4.25 12.93
C PHE A 17 2.12 3.63 13.17
N SER A 18 2.28 2.36 12.81
CA SER A 18 3.58 1.71 12.73
C SER A 18 4.19 1.91 11.35
N LEU A 19 5.46 2.32 11.33
CA LEU A 19 6.31 2.35 10.15
C LEU A 19 7.53 1.49 10.45
N GLU A 20 7.61 0.30 9.86
CA GLU A 20 8.67 -0.65 10.17
C GLU A 20 9.87 -0.50 9.22
N ALA A 21 11.07 -0.38 9.79
CA ALA A 21 12.31 -0.28 9.02
C ALA A 21 12.56 -1.53 8.14
N THR A 22 12.10 -2.70 8.58
CA THR A 22 12.15 -3.97 7.84
C THR A 22 11.31 -3.91 6.56
N ASP A 23 10.14 -3.27 6.59
CA ASP A 23 9.31 -3.09 5.40
C ASP A 23 9.98 -2.13 4.40
N LEU A 24 10.65 -1.08 4.89
CA LEU A 24 11.41 -0.17 4.03
C LEU A 24 12.62 -0.86 3.41
N ALA A 25 13.34 -1.68 4.18
CA ALA A 25 14.46 -2.46 3.66
C ALA A 25 14.00 -3.45 2.58
N MET A 26 12.91 -4.18 2.85
CA MET A 26 12.31 -5.11 1.88
C MET A 26 11.80 -4.40 0.62
N ALA A 27 11.23 -3.20 0.75
CA ALA A 27 10.79 -2.42 -0.41
C ALA A 27 11.97 -1.98 -1.28
N ASN A 28 13.12 -1.64 -0.67
CA ASN A 28 14.35 -1.34 -1.39
C ASN A 28 14.92 -2.59 -2.07
N GLU A 29 15.03 -3.70 -1.35
CA GLU A 29 15.52 -4.98 -1.88
C GLU A 29 14.67 -5.47 -3.06
N MET A 30 13.35 -5.32 -2.96
CA MET A 30 12.43 -5.69 -4.03
C MET A 30 12.30 -4.63 -5.14
N GLY A 31 13.05 -3.53 -5.09
CA GLY A 31 13.00 -2.48 -6.11
C GLY A 31 11.65 -1.73 -6.21
N LEU A 32 10.82 -1.82 -5.18
CA LEU A 32 9.55 -1.09 -5.06
C LEU A 32 9.73 0.32 -4.46
N LEU A 33 10.89 0.57 -3.87
CA LEU A 33 11.36 1.86 -3.37
C LEU A 33 12.82 2.04 -3.80
N ARG A 34 13.14 3.11 -4.52
CA ARG A 34 14.53 3.44 -4.88
C ARG A 34 15.17 4.28 -3.78
N SER A 35 16.48 4.13 -3.57
CA SER A 35 17.25 4.82 -2.52
C SER A 35 17.22 6.35 -2.61
N SER A 36 16.99 6.92 -3.80
CA SER A 36 16.87 8.36 -4.01
C SER A 36 15.53 8.95 -3.58
N VAL A 37 14.51 8.12 -3.28
CA VAL A 37 13.20 8.58 -2.84
C VAL A 37 13.11 8.50 -1.33
N ALA A 38 13.10 9.67 -0.69
CA ALA A 38 12.94 9.75 0.75
C ALA A 38 11.53 9.32 1.17
N VAL A 39 11.46 8.45 2.18
CA VAL A 39 10.24 8.21 2.96
C VAL A 39 10.16 9.28 4.05
N ARG A 40 9.01 9.95 4.18
CA ARG A 40 8.82 10.96 5.22
C ARG A 40 8.70 10.28 6.60
N GLN A 41 9.66 10.53 7.49
CA GLN A 41 9.74 9.87 8.81
C GLN A 41 9.80 10.86 10.00
N CYS A 42 9.80 12.18 9.74
CA CYS A 42 10.16 13.16 10.77
C CYS A 42 9.12 13.35 11.89
N ASP A 43 7.83 13.17 11.58
CA ASP A 43 6.74 13.40 12.54
C ASP A 43 5.58 12.42 12.25
N PRO A 44 5.17 11.55 13.19
CA PRO A 44 4.03 10.66 12.99
C PRO A 44 2.67 11.37 12.87
N HIS A 45 2.59 12.66 13.19
CA HIS A 45 1.35 13.44 13.15
C HIS A 45 1.12 14.20 11.84
N ILE A 46 2.12 14.27 10.94
CA ILE A 46 1.93 14.87 9.61
C ILE A 46 1.20 13.91 8.67
N GLU A 47 0.39 14.45 7.76
CA GLU A 47 -0.46 13.65 6.87
C GLU A 47 0.32 12.71 5.93
N ASP A 48 1.56 13.05 5.59
CA ASP A 48 2.43 12.26 4.71
C ASP A 48 3.46 11.42 5.48
N PHE A 49 3.30 11.19 6.79
CA PHE A 49 4.16 10.25 7.52
C PHE A 49 4.13 8.85 6.89
N GLY A 50 5.31 8.25 6.70
CA GLY A 50 5.50 6.95 6.05
C GLY A 50 5.27 6.95 4.54
N VAL A 51 5.10 8.12 3.92
CA VAL A 51 4.83 8.24 2.48
C VAL A 51 6.12 8.38 1.68
N ALA A 52 6.21 7.60 0.61
CA ALA A 52 7.15 7.76 -0.49
C ALA A 52 6.42 8.30 -1.72
N TYR A 53 6.88 9.43 -2.24
CA TYR A 53 6.32 10.07 -3.42
C TYR A 53 7.41 10.79 -4.21
N ALA A 54 7.43 10.59 -5.52
CA ALA A 54 8.45 11.13 -6.42
C ALA A 54 7.85 12.10 -7.45
N ASN A 55 6.91 12.98 -7.06
CA ASN A 55 6.29 13.94 -7.98
C ASN A 55 5.70 13.31 -9.25
N ARG A 56 4.98 12.20 -9.07
CA ARG A 56 4.41 11.34 -10.14
C ARG A 56 5.44 10.58 -10.97
N ASP A 57 6.72 10.65 -10.64
CA ASP A 57 7.72 9.72 -11.17
C ASP A 57 7.62 8.35 -10.49
N ASN A 58 8.36 7.37 -11.00
CA ASN A 58 8.43 6.04 -10.41
C ASN A 58 9.10 6.10 -9.03
N VAL A 59 8.42 5.61 -8.00
CA VAL A 59 9.00 5.43 -6.66
C VAL A 59 9.93 4.21 -6.63
N GLY A 60 9.65 3.21 -7.45
CA GLY A 60 10.48 2.02 -7.60
C GLY A 60 11.66 2.21 -8.55
N VAL A 61 12.40 1.13 -8.76
CA VAL A 61 13.55 1.07 -9.67
C VAL A 61 13.10 0.77 -11.10
N GLU A 62 12.15 -0.16 -11.27
CA GLU A 62 11.75 -0.69 -12.57
C GLU A 62 10.35 -0.23 -13.00
N TYR A 63 10.16 -0.20 -14.32
CA TYR A 63 8.84 -0.13 -14.95
C TYR A 63 8.40 -1.54 -15.33
N TYR A 64 7.11 -1.80 -15.24
CA TYR A 64 6.51 -3.11 -15.48
C TYR A 64 5.72 -3.09 -16.78
N THR A 65 5.74 -4.21 -17.51
CA THR A 65 5.10 -4.33 -18.83
C THR A 65 3.58 -4.52 -18.77
N SER A 66 3.03 -4.74 -17.57
CA SER A 66 1.60 -4.85 -17.38
C SER A 66 1.19 -4.54 -15.94
N GLN A 67 -0.11 -4.25 -15.77
CA GLN A 67 -0.73 -4.12 -14.45
C GLN A 67 -0.59 -5.40 -13.61
N LYS A 68 -0.63 -6.56 -14.26
CA LYS A 68 -0.54 -7.86 -13.59
C LYS A 68 0.85 -8.07 -12.99
N ASP A 69 1.89 -7.66 -13.70
CA ASP A 69 3.29 -7.84 -13.27
C ASP A 69 3.59 -6.99 -12.03
N ILE A 70 3.20 -5.71 -12.07
CA ILE A 70 3.35 -4.83 -10.89
C ILE A 70 2.48 -5.28 -9.72
N GLN A 71 1.26 -5.79 -9.99
CA GLN A 71 0.41 -6.35 -8.95
C GLN A 71 1.08 -7.55 -8.27
N LEU A 72 1.68 -8.46 -9.06
CA LEU A 72 2.38 -9.62 -8.54
C LEU A 72 3.57 -9.20 -7.67
N ARG A 73 4.34 -8.19 -8.10
CA ARG A 73 5.46 -7.65 -7.31
C ARG A 73 5.00 -7.05 -5.98
N CYS A 74 3.97 -6.21 -6.00
CA CYS A 74 3.39 -5.64 -4.78
C CYS A 74 2.83 -6.71 -3.84
N LYS A 75 2.22 -7.78 -4.38
CA LYS A 75 1.74 -8.92 -3.57
C LYS A 75 2.90 -9.69 -2.93
N GLY A 76 3.97 -9.96 -3.67
CA GLY A 76 5.16 -10.61 -3.14
C GLY A 76 5.78 -9.84 -1.98
N PHE A 77 5.87 -8.51 -2.12
CA PHE A 77 6.30 -7.62 -1.03
C PHE A 77 5.42 -7.76 0.21
N ALA A 78 4.09 -7.64 0.05
CA ALA A 78 3.19 -7.74 1.19
C ALA A 78 3.33 -9.09 1.91
N GLN A 79 3.45 -10.19 1.15
CA GLN A 79 3.65 -11.52 1.72
C GLN A 79 4.97 -11.62 2.49
N ALA A 80 6.08 -11.11 1.94
CA ALA A 80 7.38 -11.07 2.63
C ALA A 80 7.33 -10.25 3.94
N CYS A 81 6.52 -9.19 3.94
CA CYS A 81 6.31 -8.32 5.10
C CYS A 81 5.21 -8.81 6.07
N GLY A 82 4.58 -9.96 5.80
CA GLY A 82 3.59 -10.57 6.71
C GLY A 82 2.18 -10.03 6.60
N PHE A 83 1.77 -9.47 5.47
CA PHE A 83 0.39 -9.05 5.25
C PHE A 83 -0.08 -9.37 3.82
N GLN A 84 -1.35 -9.13 3.54
CA GLN A 84 -1.92 -9.42 2.22
C GLN A 84 -2.53 -8.16 1.62
N LEU A 85 -2.54 -8.09 0.28
CA LEU A 85 -3.15 -6.97 -0.44
C LEU A 85 -4.50 -7.37 -1.06
N LYS A 86 -5.38 -6.38 -1.15
CA LYS A 86 -6.55 -6.37 -2.05
C LYS A 86 -6.45 -5.18 -3.00
N VAL A 87 -7.10 -5.29 -4.15
CA VAL A 87 -7.29 -4.15 -5.05
C VAL A 87 -8.45 -3.32 -4.50
N GLN A 88 -8.19 -2.06 -4.10
CA GLN A 88 -9.23 -1.13 -3.66
C GLN A 88 -9.87 -0.41 -4.84
N HIS A 89 -9.06 -0.03 -5.82
CA HIS A 89 -9.52 0.67 -7.01
C HIS A 89 -8.70 0.22 -8.22
N TYR A 90 -9.35 0.14 -9.37
CA TYR A 90 -8.71 -0.16 -10.64
C TYR A 90 -9.43 0.60 -11.75
N SER A 91 -8.65 1.16 -12.67
CA SER A 91 -9.11 1.70 -13.93
C SER A 91 -8.14 1.33 -15.04
N CYS A 92 -8.71 1.04 -16.20
CA CYS A 92 -7.98 0.78 -17.44
C CYS A 92 -8.55 1.66 -18.54
N LYS A 93 -7.67 2.20 -19.36
CA LYS A 93 -7.95 2.96 -20.57
C LYS A 93 -7.37 2.19 -21.75
N ARG A 94 -7.62 2.68 -22.97
CA ARG A 94 -6.96 2.16 -24.17
C ARG A 94 -5.43 2.27 -24.01
N GLU A 95 -4.70 1.43 -24.74
CA GLU A 95 -3.22 1.50 -24.84
C GLU A 95 -2.49 1.23 -23.51
N GLY A 96 -3.05 0.38 -22.65
CA GLY A 96 -2.39 -0.06 -21.42
C GLY A 96 -2.23 1.02 -20.35
N SER A 97 -2.92 2.15 -20.51
CA SER A 97 -2.95 3.24 -19.54
C SER A 97 -3.97 2.97 -18.43
N GLY A 98 -3.71 3.40 -17.20
CA GLY A 98 -4.62 3.10 -16.09
C GLY A 98 -4.10 3.47 -14.73
N ASN A 99 -4.91 3.21 -13.70
CA ASN A 99 -4.50 3.38 -12.31
C ASN A 99 -4.97 2.18 -11.50
N ALA A 100 -4.18 1.75 -10.54
CA ALA A 100 -4.64 0.81 -9.52
C ALA A 100 -4.18 1.26 -8.15
N LYS A 101 -5.00 0.96 -7.14
CA LYS A 101 -4.66 1.14 -5.73
C LYS A 101 -4.74 -0.21 -5.03
N TYR A 102 -3.64 -0.64 -4.44
CA TYR A 102 -3.57 -1.83 -3.60
C TYR A 102 -3.48 -1.40 -2.14
N VAL A 103 -4.29 -2.02 -1.29
CA VAL A 103 -4.35 -1.72 0.15
C VAL A 103 -4.29 -3.02 0.94
N CYS A 104 -4.02 -2.95 2.24
CA CYS A 104 -4.11 -4.13 3.09
C CYS A 104 -5.49 -4.80 2.96
N LYS A 105 -5.46 -6.12 2.76
CA LYS A 105 -6.62 -6.97 2.87
C LYS A 105 -6.90 -7.17 4.36
N ARG A 106 -8.14 -6.92 4.77
CA ARG A 106 -8.57 -7.28 6.12
C ARG A 106 -8.67 -8.79 6.25
N LEU A 107 -8.00 -9.34 7.25
CA LEU A 107 -7.98 -10.78 7.52
C LEU A 107 -8.82 -11.08 8.76
N ASN A 108 -9.41 -12.27 8.83
CA ASN A 108 -10.14 -12.69 10.02
C ASN A 108 -9.16 -12.81 11.20
N GLY A 109 -9.55 -12.25 12.35
CA GLY A 109 -8.68 -12.18 13.54
C GLY A 109 -7.58 -11.12 13.45
N GLN A 110 -7.62 -10.22 12.46
CA GLN A 110 -6.71 -9.08 12.42
C GLN A 110 -7.04 -8.11 13.55
N HIS A 111 -6.03 -7.77 14.35
CA HIS A 111 -6.18 -6.82 15.45
C HIS A 111 -5.62 -5.47 15.06
N PHE A 112 -6.47 -4.44 15.10
CA PHE A 112 -6.08 -3.04 14.97
C PHE A 112 -5.56 -2.50 16.31
N PHE A 113 -4.68 -1.52 16.24
CA PHE A 113 -4.13 -0.89 17.45
C PHE A 113 -5.17 -0.03 18.17
N ASP A 114 -6.11 0.56 17.42
CA ASP A 114 -7.25 1.28 17.98
C ASP A 114 -8.38 0.29 18.30
N LYS A 115 -8.81 0.28 19.56
CA LYS A 115 -9.90 -0.58 20.06
C LYS A 115 -11.22 0.17 20.24
N ASN A 116 -11.23 1.49 20.03
CA ASN A 116 -12.38 2.36 20.22
C ASN A 116 -13.18 2.54 18.93
N VAL A 117 -12.58 2.23 17.78
CA VAL A 117 -13.26 2.25 16.48
C VAL A 117 -13.80 0.85 16.17
N PRO A 118 -15.08 0.73 15.74
CA PRO A 118 -15.62 -0.53 15.28
C PRO A 118 -14.77 -1.12 14.17
N ASP A 119 -14.58 -2.41 14.27
CA ASP A 119 -13.69 -3.20 13.42
C ASP A 119 -14.08 -3.06 11.92
N GLU A 120 -15.37 -2.97 11.62
CA GLU A 120 -15.95 -2.69 10.29
C GLU A 120 -15.71 -1.29 9.71
N ASP A 121 -15.42 -0.31 10.57
CA ASP A 121 -15.22 1.07 10.15
C ASP A 121 -13.75 1.45 10.02
N ILE A 122 -12.83 0.69 10.63
CA ILE A 122 -11.40 0.97 10.57
C ILE A 122 -10.74 0.38 9.32
N GLU A 123 -9.91 1.19 8.66
CA GLU A 123 -9.07 0.81 7.53
C GLU A 123 -7.59 0.97 7.87
N CYS A 124 -6.73 0.26 7.15
CA CYS A 124 -5.28 0.43 7.24
C CYS A 124 -4.81 1.55 6.30
N PRO A 125 -3.92 2.47 6.74
CA PRO A 125 -3.41 3.54 5.90
C PRO A 125 -2.45 3.06 4.78
N PHE A 126 -1.95 1.82 4.87
CA PHE A 126 -1.07 1.24 3.88
C PHE A 126 -1.67 1.30 2.48
N SER A 127 -0.89 1.79 1.50
CA SER A 127 -1.30 1.70 0.10
C SER A 127 -0.15 1.76 -0.89
N PHE A 128 -0.27 0.98 -1.96
CA PHE A 128 0.44 1.21 -3.21
C PHE A 128 -0.51 1.87 -4.21
N ASN A 129 -0.11 3.02 -4.72
CA ASN A 129 -0.73 3.61 -5.91
C ASN A 129 0.18 3.34 -7.10
N VAL A 130 -0.37 2.73 -8.12
CA VAL A 130 0.32 2.43 -9.37
C VAL A 130 -0.42 3.05 -10.53
N CYS A 131 0.32 3.49 -11.54
CA CYS A 131 -0.26 3.98 -12.78
C CYS A 131 0.45 3.40 -13.99
N GLY A 132 -0.32 3.22 -15.06
CA GLY A 132 0.14 2.80 -16.37
C GLY A 132 0.01 3.94 -17.37
N PHE A 133 1.01 4.07 -18.24
CA PHE A 133 0.98 4.95 -19.41
C PHE A 133 1.71 4.24 -20.57
N GLU A 134 1.06 4.17 -21.74
CA GLU A 134 1.61 3.50 -22.94
C GLU A 134 2.09 2.05 -22.67
N GLY A 135 1.34 1.30 -21.86
CA GLY A 135 1.67 -0.08 -21.49
C GLY A 135 2.72 -0.23 -20.38
N PHE A 136 3.42 0.83 -19.99
CA PHE A 136 4.39 0.80 -18.89
C PHE A 136 3.74 1.19 -17.56
N TRP A 137 3.93 0.34 -16.55
CA TRP A 137 3.37 0.50 -15.21
C TRP A 137 4.44 0.84 -14.19
N LYS A 138 4.11 1.70 -13.23
CA LYS A 138 5.03 2.15 -12.19
C LYS A 138 4.33 2.36 -10.86
N VAL A 139 5.12 2.37 -9.78
CA VAL A 139 4.66 2.79 -8.45
C VAL A 139 4.72 4.31 -8.41
N SER A 140 3.59 5.00 -8.25
CA SER A 140 3.54 6.46 -8.25
C SER A 140 3.54 7.08 -6.85
N ARG A 141 3.00 6.38 -5.85
CA ARG A 141 2.99 6.76 -4.44
C ARG A 141 2.82 5.54 -3.55
N VAL A 142 3.54 5.49 -2.43
CA VAL A 142 3.38 4.43 -1.41
C VAL A 142 3.17 5.06 -0.05
N ASN A 143 2.25 4.52 0.75
CA ASN A 143 2.21 4.74 2.19
C ASN A 143 2.56 3.42 2.88
N PHE A 144 3.65 3.42 3.65
CA PHE A 144 4.16 2.23 4.37
C PHE A 144 3.59 2.11 5.80
N CYS A 145 2.76 3.04 6.25
CA CYS A 145 2.17 3.00 7.57
C CYS A 145 1.13 1.88 7.71
N HIS A 146 1.12 1.24 8.86
CA HIS A 146 0.10 0.28 9.29
C HIS A 146 -0.52 0.70 10.62
N ASN A 147 -1.74 0.24 10.91
CA ASN A 147 -2.42 0.44 12.20
C ASN A 147 -2.95 -0.88 12.77
N HIS A 148 -2.35 -2.00 12.37
CA HIS A 148 -2.74 -3.34 12.76
C HIS A 148 -1.53 -4.26 12.91
N ILE A 149 -1.71 -5.35 13.64
CA ILE A 149 -0.72 -6.42 13.76
C ILE A 149 -0.57 -7.13 12.40
N LYS A 150 0.68 -7.38 11.98
CA LYS A 150 1.03 -8.20 10.80
C LYS A 150 1.17 -9.68 11.21
N GLN A 151 1.42 -10.56 10.24
CA GLN A 151 1.54 -12.02 10.40
C GLN A 151 0.23 -12.75 10.75
N VAL A 152 -0.92 -12.07 10.67
CA VAL A 152 -2.23 -12.70 10.88
C VAL A 152 -2.57 -13.59 9.69
N GLY A 153 -3.00 -14.83 9.96
CA GLY A 153 -3.41 -15.77 8.91
C GLY A 153 -2.26 -16.37 8.09
N PHE A 154 -1.01 -16.16 8.50
CA PHE A 154 0.16 -16.87 7.99
C PHE A 154 0.47 -18.03 8.93
N SER A 155 0.62 -19.25 8.40
CA SER A 155 1.14 -20.36 9.21
C SER A 155 2.67 -20.30 9.21
N SER A 156 3.27 -20.34 10.40
CA SER A 156 4.70 -20.55 10.56
C SER A 156 5.03 -22.00 10.19
N ARG A 157 5.12 -22.31 8.88
CA ARG A 157 6.01 -23.41 8.50
C ARG A 157 7.43 -22.87 8.64
N ALA A 158 7.97 -23.02 9.84
CA ALA A 158 9.40 -22.99 10.05
C ALA A 158 10.04 -23.96 9.04
N GLN A 159 10.94 -23.46 8.20
CA GLN A 159 11.93 -24.30 7.53
C GLN A 159 13.07 -24.53 8.51
#